data_AF-A0A6P0Y360-F1
#
_entry.id   AF-A0A6P0Y360-F1
#
_cell.length_a   1.000
_cell.length_b   1.000
_cell.length_c   1.000
_cell.angle_alpha   90.00
_cell.angle_beta   90.00
_cell.angle_gamma   90.00
#
_symmetry.space_group_name_H-M   'P 1'
#
loop_
_entity.id
_entity.type
_entity.pdbx_description
1 polymer ?
#
loop_
_entity_poly.entity_id
_entity_poly.type
_entity_poly.pdbx_seq_one_letter_code
_entity_poly.pdbx_strand_id
1 'polypeptide(L)'
;INKLHKKLRLAGKSLKRKTKGSNNYQKARLKVARIHAKIKDSRLDYTHKLTTQLIRENQTIVIEDLAVKNMVKNHKLAKAISDANWGELVRQLEYKAEWYGRELIKIDRYFPSSKRCSNCGHVVEKLPLNIREWDCPECGSHHDRDINAAINILAAGGAVSVCGATVRPSESKSPKAGAKKQKAPNSDVKESRAVS
;
A
#
# COMPACT_ATOMS: atom_id res chain seq x y z
N ILE A 1 -20.49 2.75 -4.94
CA ILE A 1 -20.12 1.79 -3.85
C ILE A 1 -20.75 2.13 -2.49
N ASN A 2 -20.79 3.39 -2.03
CA ASN A 2 -21.31 3.79 -0.70
C ASN A 2 -22.72 3.26 -0.34
N LYS A 3 -23.66 3.25 -1.30
CA LYS A 3 -24.99 2.67 -1.12
C LYS A 3 -24.95 1.18 -0.76
N LEU A 4 -24.01 0.42 -1.34
CA LEU A 4 -23.83 -1.01 -1.05
C LEU A 4 -23.25 -1.22 0.36
N HIS A 5 -22.32 -0.37 0.81
CA HIS A 5 -21.82 -0.43 2.20
C HIS A 5 -22.93 -0.12 3.22
N LYS A 6 -23.80 0.86 2.94
CA LYS A 6 -24.96 1.14 3.80
C LYS A 6 -25.87 -0.09 3.88
N LYS A 7 -26.17 -0.73 2.75
CA LYS A 7 -26.93 -1.99 2.69
C LYS A 7 -26.25 -3.11 3.45
N LEU A 8 -24.94 -3.26 3.31
CA LEU A 8 -24.15 -4.27 4.01
C LEU A 8 -24.24 -4.10 5.53
N ARG A 9 -24.10 -2.87 6.01
CA ARG A 9 -24.22 -2.53 7.44
C ARG A 9 -25.59 -2.91 8.00
N LEU A 10 -26.67 -2.61 7.27
CA LEU A 10 -28.03 -2.94 7.68
C LEU A 10 -28.28 -4.46 7.66
N ALA A 11 -27.82 -5.15 6.62
CA ALA A 11 -27.92 -6.60 6.51
C ALA A 11 -27.12 -7.31 7.62
N GLY A 12 -25.92 -6.82 7.94
CA GLY A 12 -25.10 -7.32 9.04
C GLY A 12 -25.77 -7.14 10.42
N LYS A 13 -26.38 -5.97 10.68
CA LYS A 13 -27.18 -5.75 11.90
C LYS A 13 -28.37 -6.71 11.99
N SER A 14 -29.06 -6.94 10.87
CA SER A 14 -30.17 -7.89 10.81
C SER A 14 -29.71 -9.32 11.11
N LEU A 15 -28.61 -9.77 10.49
CA LEU A 15 -28.01 -11.09 10.72
C LEU A 15 -27.64 -11.30 12.19
N LYS A 16 -27.01 -10.32 12.83
CA LYS A 16 -26.61 -10.39 14.25
C LYS A 16 -27.79 -10.66 15.19
N ARG A 17 -29.00 -10.23 14.82
CA ARG A 17 -30.23 -10.43 15.60
C ARG A 17 -30.92 -11.77 15.34
N LYS A 18 -30.41 -12.61 14.43
CA LYS A 18 -31.01 -13.93 14.11
C LYS A 18 -30.35 -15.05 14.92
N THR A 19 -31.15 -16.00 15.40
CA THR A 19 -30.67 -17.20 16.09
C THR A 19 -29.82 -18.06 15.16
N LYS A 20 -28.56 -18.29 15.52
CA LYS A 20 -27.63 -19.14 14.77
C LYS A 20 -28.25 -20.53 14.57
N GLY A 21 -28.05 -21.13 13.38
CA GLY A 21 -28.61 -22.43 13.02
C GLY A 21 -30.05 -22.39 12.49
N SER A 22 -30.83 -21.33 12.72
CA SER A 22 -32.19 -21.21 12.17
C SER A 22 -32.20 -20.98 10.65
N ASN A 23 -33.29 -21.38 9.99
CA ASN A 23 -33.53 -21.10 8.56
C ASN A 23 -33.47 -19.58 8.25
N ASN A 24 -33.97 -18.75 9.16
CA ASN A 24 -33.93 -17.30 9.02
C ASN A 24 -32.51 -16.72 9.14
N TYR A 25 -31.67 -17.31 9.98
CA TYR A 25 -30.25 -16.96 10.04
C TYR A 25 -29.55 -17.29 8.72
N GLN A 26 -29.80 -18.47 8.16
CA GLN A 26 -29.20 -18.88 6.89
C GLN A 26 -29.59 -17.95 5.74
N LYS A 27 -30.87 -17.57 5.64
CA LYS A 27 -31.35 -16.57 4.67
C LYS A 27 -30.65 -15.21 4.83
N ALA A 28 -30.48 -14.74 6.08
CA ALA A 28 -29.80 -13.48 6.37
C ALA A 28 -28.29 -13.54 6.04
N ARG A 29 -27.64 -14.68 6.32
CA ARG A 29 -26.22 -14.92 6.02
C ARG A 29 -25.97 -14.87 4.52
N LEU A 30 -26.81 -15.54 3.73
CA LEU A 30 -26.75 -15.49 2.26
C LEU A 30 -26.95 -14.07 1.73
N LYS A 31 -27.86 -13.29 2.33
CA LYS A 31 -28.06 -11.88 1.95
C LYS A 31 -26.80 -11.03 2.16
N VAL A 32 -26.12 -11.20 3.29
CA VAL A 32 -24.83 -10.54 3.57
C VAL A 32 -23.77 -10.97 2.54
N ALA A 33 -23.64 -12.27 2.28
CA ALA A 33 -22.70 -12.80 1.30
C ALA A 33 -22.92 -12.23 -0.12
N ARG A 34 -24.19 -12.17 -0.57
CA ARG A 34 -24.54 -11.56 -1.88
C ARG A 34 -24.16 -10.09 -1.97
N ILE A 35 -24.31 -9.32 -0.89
CA ILE A 35 -23.90 -7.90 -0.88
C ILE A 35 -22.36 -7.79 -0.94
N HIS A 36 -21.63 -8.65 -0.21
CA HIS A 36 -20.17 -8.71 -0.32
C HIS A 36 -19.71 -9.04 -1.74
N ALA A 37 -20.30 -10.06 -2.38
CA ALA A 37 -20.01 -10.41 -3.77
C ALA A 37 -20.24 -9.21 -4.69
N LYS A 38 -21.40 -8.55 -4.60
CA LYS A 38 -21.70 -7.37 -5.41
C LYS A 38 -20.71 -6.23 -5.21
N ILE A 39 -20.24 -5.99 -3.98
CA ILE A 39 -19.20 -4.98 -3.71
C ILE A 39 -17.88 -5.38 -4.38
N LYS A 40 -17.46 -6.63 -4.24
CA LYS A 40 -16.25 -7.17 -4.86
C LYS A 40 -16.30 -7.01 -6.38
N ASP A 41 -17.39 -7.47 -7.00
CA ASP A 41 -17.57 -7.42 -8.45
C ASP A 41 -17.58 -5.97 -8.97
N SER A 42 -18.24 -5.06 -8.24
CA SER A 42 -18.24 -3.63 -8.61
C SER A 42 -16.85 -3.00 -8.55
N ARG A 43 -16.03 -3.36 -7.55
CA ARG A 43 -14.65 -2.88 -7.44
C ARG A 43 -13.78 -3.46 -8.54
N LEU A 44 -13.95 -4.76 -8.83
CA LEU A 44 -13.20 -5.46 -9.87
C LEU A 44 -13.50 -4.88 -11.25
N ASP A 45 -14.78 -4.68 -11.59
CA ASP A 45 -15.21 -4.05 -12.85
C ASP A 45 -14.61 -2.65 -13.03
N TYR A 46 -14.69 -1.80 -11.99
CA TYR A 46 -14.07 -0.48 -12.02
C TYR A 46 -12.55 -0.57 -12.26
N THR A 47 -11.87 -1.48 -11.55
CA THR A 47 -10.42 -1.66 -11.69
C THR A 47 -10.04 -2.15 -13.08
N HIS A 48 -10.81 -3.07 -13.67
CA HIS A 48 -10.58 -3.50 -15.05
C HIS A 48 -10.77 -2.38 -16.04
N LYS A 49 -11.83 -1.57 -15.91
CA LYS A 49 -12.06 -0.44 -16.81
C LYS A 49 -10.93 0.58 -16.71
N LEU A 50 -10.60 1.01 -15.50
CA LEU A 50 -9.54 1.98 -15.24
C LEU A 50 -8.18 1.50 -15.77
N THR A 51 -7.75 0.30 -15.41
CA THR A 51 -6.44 -0.21 -15.84
C THR A 51 -6.37 -0.45 -17.35
N THR A 52 -7.48 -0.85 -17.99
CA THR A 52 -7.52 -0.97 -19.47
C THR A 52 -7.39 0.41 -20.11
N GLN A 53 -8.08 1.42 -19.58
CA GLN A 53 -7.98 2.78 -20.07
C GLN A 53 -6.54 3.29 -19.98
N LEU A 54 -5.93 3.21 -18.79
CA LEU A 54 -4.55 3.65 -18.56
C LEU A 54 -3.55 2.98 -19.53
N ILE A 55 -3.66 1.67 -19.72
CA ILE A 55 -2.77 0.89 -20.60
C ILE A 55 -2.96 1.24 -22.09
N ARG A 56 -4.17 1.60 -22.50
CA ARG A 56 -4.44 1.97 -23.90
C ARG A 56 -3.96 3.39 -24.22
N GLU A 57 -4.14 4.31 -23.29
CA GLU A 57 -3.83 5.73 -23.46
C GLU A 57 -2.33 6.05 -23.30
N ASN A 58 -1.55 5.18 -22.66
CA ASN A 58 -0.15 5.45 -22.31
C ASN A 58 0.79 4.35 -22.84
N GLN A 59 1.97 4.74 -23.34
CA GLN A 59 3.03 3.81 -23.76
C GLN A 59 3.80 3.25 -22.57
N THR A 60 4.10 4.12 -21.61
CA THR A 60 4.80 3.79 -20.36
C THR A 60 3.97 4.30 -19.18
N ILE A 61 3.83 3.45 -18.16
CA ILE A 61 3.18 3.80 -16.89
C ILE A 61 4.23 3.64 -15.78
N VAL A 62 4.37 4.66 -14.95
CA VAL A 62 5.26 4.62 -13.78
C VAL A 62 4.43 4.65 -12.51
N ILE A 63 4.71 3.72 -11.60
CA ILE A 63 4.02 3.61 -10.30
C ILE A 63 5.01 3.47 -9.15
N GLU A 64 4.59 3.87 -7.96
CA GLU A 64 5.34 3.60 -6.73
C GLU A 64 5.08 2.18 -6.22
N ASP A 65 6.12 1.51 -5.70
CA ASP A 65 5.95 0.24 -4.99
C ASP A 65 5.35 0.44 -3.58
N LEU A 66 4.03 0.48 -3.47
CA LEU A 66 3.37 0.63 -2.17
C LEU A 66 3.31 -0.68 -1.37
N ALA A 67 3.62 -0.60 -0.07
CA ALA A 67 3.54 -1.72 0.87
C ALA A 67 2.08 -2.02 1.28
N VAL A 68 1.18 -2.25 0.33
CA VAL A 68 -0.29 -2.29 0.57
C VAL A 68 -0.66 -3.22 1.73
N LYS A 69 -0.03 -4.40 1.84
CA LYS A 69 -0.24 -5.35 2.95
C LYS A 69 0.05 -4.75 4.32
N ASN A 70 1.09 -3.91 4.43
CA ASN A 70 1.43 -3.23 5.68
C ASN A 70 0.48 -2.06 5.96
N MET A 71 0.06 -1.33 4.93
CA MET A 71 -0.83 -0.18 5.09
C MET A 71 -2.23 -0.59 5.59
N VAL A 72 -2.73 -1.75 5.15
CA VAL A 72 -4.03 -2.29 5.58
C VAL A 72 -4.02 -2.73 7.05
N LYS A 73 -2.85 -2.88 7.70
CA LYS A 73 -2.76 -3.15 9.15
C LYS A 73 -3.26 -1.98 9.99
N ASN A 74 -3.22 -0.75 9.46
CA ASN A 74 -3.81 0.40 10.14
C ASN A 74 -5.34 0.38 10.00
N HIS A 75 -6.05 -0.02 11.04
CA HIS A 75 -7.51 -0.13 11.03
C HIS A 75 -8.26 1.15 10.67
N LYS A 76 -7.67 2.34 10.88
CA LYS A 76 -8.28 3.62 10.47
C LYS A 76 -8.29 3.80 8.95
N LEU A 77 -7.28 3.28 8.26
CA LEU A 77 -7.09 3.43 6.81
C LEU A 77 -7.43 2.16 6.02
N ALA A 78 -7.45 1.00 6.68
CA ALA A 78 -7.63 -0.31 6.08
C ALA A 78 -8.82 -0.38 5.11
N LYS A 79 -9.95 0.21 5.51
CA LYS A 79 -11.15 0.25 4.68
C LYS A 79 -10.94 1.07 3.42
N ALA A 80 -10.43 2.30 3.55
CA ALA A 80 -10.21 3.20 2.42
C ALA A 80 -9.23 2.59 1.41
N ILE A 81 -8.14 1.99 1.90
CA ILE A 81 -7.14 1.31 1.05
C ILE A 81 -7.75 0.09 0.34
N SER A 82 -8.54 -0.71 1.07
CA SER A 82 -9.23 -1.87 0.49
C SER A 82 -10.33 -1.48 -0.50
N ASP A 83 -10.95 -0.31 -0.31
CA ASP A 83 -11.93 0.26 -1.23
C ASP A 83 -11.26 0.75 -2.52
N ALA A 84 -10.05 1.33 -2.42
CA ALA A 84 -9.26 1.80 -3.55
C ALA A 84 -8.61 0.67 -4.36
N ASN A 85 -8.61 -0.57 -3.84
CA ASN A 85 -8.20 -1.78 -4.55
C ASN A 85 -6.76 -1.75 -5.10
N TRP A 86 -5.84 -1.06 -4.43
CA TRP A 86 -4.48 -0.79 -4.93
C TRP A 86 -3.68 -2.04 -5.31
N GLY A 87 -3.73 -3.10 -4.49
CA GLY A 87 -3.01 -4.33 -4.81
C GLY A 87 -3.50 -4.99 -6.10
N GLU A 88 -4.81 -4.98 -6.35
CA GLU A 88 -5.39 -5.51 -7.57
C GLU A 88 -5.15 -4.56 -8.75
N LEU A 89 -5.18 -3.24 -8.54
CA LEU A 89 -4.85 -2.26 -9.57
C LEU A 89 -3.44 -2.49 -10.11
N VAL A 90 -2.44 -2.66 -9.23
CA VAL A 90 -1.06 -2.96 -9.64
C VAL A 90 -0.99 -4.30 -10.36
N ARG A 91 -1.60 -5.36 -9.81
CA ARG A 91 -1.66 -6.68 -10.45
C ARG A 91 -2.26 -6.62 -11.86
N GLN A 92 -3.30 -5.81 -12.05
CA GLN A 92 -3.95 -5.64 -13.34
C GLN A 92 -3.13 -4.83 -14.34
N LEU A 93 -2.43 -3.79 -13.87
CA LEU A 93 -1.50 -3.05 -14.72
C LEU A 93 -0.36 -3.95 -15.20
N GLU A 94 0.19 -4.82 -14.33
CA GLU A 94 1.28 -5.73 -14.69
C GLU A 94 0.91 -6.63 -15.87
N TYR A 95 -0.14 -7.47 -15.73
CA TYR A 95 -0.46 -8.41 -16.80
C TYR A 95 -1.00 -7.71 -18.05
N LYS A 96 -1.67 -6.56 -17.92
CA LYS A 96 -2.15 -5.81 -19.10
C LYS A 96 -1.02 -5.09 -19.81
N ALA A 97 -0.02 -4.59 -19.09
CA ALA A 97 1.15 -4.00 -19.72
C ALA A 97 1.82 -5.05 -20.61
N GLU A 98 2.01 -6.26 -20.10
CA GLU A 98 2.52 -7.39 -20.88
C GLU A 98 1.63 -7.71 -22.10
N TRP A 99 0.31 -7.83 -21.93
CA TRP A 99 -0.60 -8.16 -23.02
C TRP A 99 -0.64 -7.13 -24.15
N TYR A 100 -0.52 -5.85 -23.81
CA TYR A 100 -0.64 -4.74 -24.76
C TYR A 100 0.73 -4.19 -25.20
N GLY A 101 1.84 -4.83 -24.81
CA GLY A 101 3.19 -4.38 -25.13
C GLY A 101 3.48 -2.98 -24.58
N ARG A 102 3.02 -2.68 -23.37
CA ARG A 102 3.31 -1.44 -22.64
C ARG A 102 4.38 -1.66 -21.60
N GLU A 103 5.09 -0.59 -21.28
CA GLU A 103 6.08 -0.59 -20.20
C GLU A 103 5.43 -0.19 -18.87
N LEU A 104 5.62 -1.01 -17.84
CA LEU A 104 5.22 -0.68 -16.47
C LEU A 104 6.48 -0.61 -15.60
N ILE A 105 6.81 0.59 -15.14
CA ILE A 105 7.99 0.83 -14.30
C ILE A 105 7.54 1.02 -12.85
N LYS A 106 8.13 0.24 -11.95
CA LYS A 106 7.94 0.41 -10.51
C LYS A 106 9.15 1.11 -9.92
N ILE A 107 8.91 2.25 -9.28
CA ILE A 107 9.97 2.94 -8.53
C ILE A 107 9.99 2.49 -7.07
N ASP A 108 11.17 2.61 -6.47
CA ASP A 108 11.38 2.24 -5.07
C ASP A 108 10.50 3.07 -4.13
N ARG A 109 10.00 2.43 -3.08
CA ARG A 109 9.06 3.04 -2.13
C ARG A 109 9.66 4.08 -1.20
N TYR A 110 10.97 4.08 -1.05
CA TYR A 110 11.70 5.03 -0.24
C TYR A 110 12.13 6.25 -1.07
N PHE A 111 11.82 6.26 -2.36
CA PHE A 111 11.99 7.44 -3.20
C PHE A 111 11.14 8.60 -2.64
N PRO A 112 11.74 9.76 -2.34
CA PRO A 112 11.05 10.87 -1.66
C PRO A 112 10.18 11.68 -2.62
N SER A 113 9.30 11.04 -3.40
CA SER A 113 8.48 11.67 -4.45
C SER A 113 7.73 12.92 -3.98
N SER A 114 7.09 12.85 -2.81
CA SER A 114 6.32 13.96 -2.25
C SER A 114 7.17 15.03 -1.55
N LYS A 115 8.38 14.70 -1.09
CA LYS A 115 9.30 15.61 -0.39
C LYS A 115 10.31 16.28 -1.32
N ARG A 116 10.54 15.71 -2.49
CA ARG A 116 11.44 16.24 -3.51
C ARG A 116 10.71 17.33 -4.28
N CYS A 117 11.31 18.50 -4.42
CA CYS A 117 10.83 19.54 -5.32
C CYS A 117 11.02 19.07 -6.77
N SER A 118 9.94 19.05 -7.56
CA SER A 118 10.01 18.69 -8.97
C SER A 118 10.71 19.75 -9.84
N ASN A 119 10.86 20.98 -9.35
CA ASN A 119 11.53 22.07 -10.07
C ASN A 119 13.05 22.06 -9.88
N CYS A 120 13.55 22.03 -8.65
CA CYS A 120 15.00 22.10 -8.36
C CYS A 120 15.61 20.81 -7.77
N GLY A 121 14.80 19.82 -7.39
CA GLY A 121 15.28 18.57 -6.81
C GLY A 121 15.56 18.61 -5.29
N HIS A 122 15.38 19.75 -4.61
CA HIS A 122 15.50 19.87 -3.16
C HIS A 122 14.64 18.84 -2.43
N VAL A 123 15.16 18.16 -1.41
CA VAL A 123 14.37 17.22 -0.59
C VAL A 123 14.16 17.79 0.79
N VAL A 124 12.90 18.13 1.12
CA VAL A 124 12.57 18.61 2.46
C VAL A 124 12.71 17.50 3.50
N GLU A 125 13.23 17.82 4.68
CA GLU A 125 13.47 16.84 5.74
C GLU A 125 12.14 16.22 6.25
N LYS A 126 11.16 17.08 6.56
CA LYS A 126 9.88 16.70 7.15
C LYS A 126 8.72 17.30 6.35
N LEU A 127 7.80 16.44 5.94
CA LEU A 127 6.57 16.84 5.26
C LEU A 127 5.37 16.02 5.78
N PRO A 128 4.81 16.40 6.96
CA PRO A 128 3.69 15.73 7.61
C PRO A 128 2.49 15.52 6.69
N LEU A 129 1.82 14.36 6.71
CA LEU A 129 0.78 13.97 5.73
C LEU A 129 -0.39 14.97 5.55
N ASN A 130 -0.67 15.81 6.55
CA ASN A 130 -1.73 16.82 6.51
C ASN A 130 -1.39 18.05 5.64
N ILE A 131 -0.13 18.26 5.27
CA ILE A 131 0.28 19.40 4.43
C ILE A 131 0.00 19.07 2.97
N ARG A 132 -1.05 19.64 2.36
CA ARG A 132 -1.41 19.29 0.97
C ARG A 132 -0.70 20.17 -0.06
N GLU A 133 -0.34 21.38 0.33
CA GLU A 133 0.37 22.36 -0.47
C GLU A 133 1.59 22.86 0.28
N TRP A 134 2.70 23.15 -0.42
CA TRP A 134 3.92 23.67 0.18
C TRP A 134 4.76 24.43 -0.85
N ASP A 135 5.55 25.39 -0.38
CA ASP A 135 6.53 26.11 -1.19
C ASP A 135 7.92 25.55 -0.97
N CYS A 136 8.68 25.39 -2.05
CA CYS A 136 10.05 24.92 -1.95
C CYS A 136 10.93 25.95 -1.22
N PRO A 137 11.63 25.58 -0.13
CA PRO A 137 12.48 26.53 0.60
C PRO A 137 13.74 26.92 -0.18
N GLU A 138 14.12 26.16 -1.21
CA GLU A 138 15.32 26.42 -2.00
C GLU A 138 15.03 27.29 -3.23
N CYS A 139 13.97 27.01 -3.99
CA CYS A 139 13.66 27.73 -5.23
C CYS A 139 12.32 28.48 -5.24
N GLY A 140 11.55 28.43 -4.16
CA GLY A 140 10.28 29.17 -4.01
C GLY A 140 9.10 28.65 -4.84
N SER A 141 9.22 27.49 -5.52
CA SER A 141 8.11 26.95 -6.32
C SER A 141 6.99 26.40 -5.44
N HIS A 142 5.74 26.75 -5.78
CA HIS A 142 4.55 26.24 -5.12
C HIS A 142 4.17 24.84 -5.64
N HIS A 143 3.77 23.95 -4.73
CA HIS A 143 3.45 22.56 -5.05
C HIS A 143 2.17 22.08 -4.38
N ASP A 144 1.24 21.51 -5.16
CA ASP A 144 0.35 20.46 -4.66
C ASP A 144 1.18 19.18 -4.47
N ARG A 145 1.04 18.54 -3.31
CA ARG A 145 1.84 17.38 -2.93
C ARG A 145 1.71 16.22 -3.92
N ASP A 146 0.50 15.90 -4.36
CA ASP A 146 0.27 14.70 -5.17
C ASP A 146 0.68 14.94 -6.62
N ILE A 147 0.43 16.15 -7.15
CA ILE A 147 0.92 16.55 -8.48
C ILE A 147 2.46 16.55 -8.51
N ASN A 148 3.10 17.17 -7.51
CA ASN A 148 4.55 17.17 -7.41
C ASN A 148 5.12 15.74 -7.28
N ALA A 149 4.48 14.89 -6.48
CA ALA A 149 4.85 13.48 -6.38
C ALA A 149 4.73 12.76 -7.74
N ALA A 150 3.64 12.96 -8.48
CA ALA A 150 3.45 12.36 -9.80
C ALA A 150 4.55 12.78 -10.80
N ILE A 151 4.93 14.07 -10.82
CA ILE A 151 6.02 14.56 -11.67
C ILE A 151 7.34 13.90 -11.29
N ASN A 152 7.66 13.82 -10.00
CA ASN A 152 8.89 13.17 -9.53
C ASN A 152 8.90 11.66 -9.83
N ILE A 153 7.76 10.99 -9.70
CA ILE A 153 7.62 9.57 -10.02
C ILE A 153 7.91 9.34 -11.50
N LEU A 154 7.31 10.15 -12.37
CA LEU A 154 7.54 10.06 -13.82
C LEU A 154 9.01 10.31 -14.17
N ALA A 155 9.63 11.34 -13.59
CA ALA A 155 11.05 11.64 -13.80
C ALA A 155 11.95 10.48 -13.34
N ALA A 156 11.68 9.91 -12.17
CA ALA A 156 12.42 8.75 -11.66
C ALA A 156 12.24 7.52 -12.55
N GLY A 157 11.02 7.25 -13.02
CA GLY A 157 10.77 6.14 -13.95
C GLY A 157 11.47 6.31 -15.29
N GLY A 158 11.49 7.53 -15.84
CA GLY A 158 12.24 7.83 -17.07
C GLY A 158 13.73 7.56 -16.90
N ALA A 159 14.32 7.94 -15.76
CA ALA A 159 15.72 7.63 -15.45
C ALA A 159 15.98 6.12 -15.36
N VAL A 160 15.04 5.34 -14.80
CA VAL A 160 15.13 3.87 -14.76
C VAL A 160 15.11 3.27 -16.17
N SER A 161 14.20 3.74 -17.04
CA SER A 161 14.06 3.23 -18.41
C SER A 161 15.31 3.52 -19.26
N VAL A 162 15.84 4.75 -19.19
CA VAL A 162 17.00 5.17 -19.98
C VAL A 162 18.31 4.57 -19.48
N CYS A 163 18.53 4.53 -18.16
CA CYS A 163 19.82 4.17 -17.59
C CYS A 163 19.91 2.71 -17.11
N GLY A 164 18.80 1.95 -17.12
CA GLY A 164 18.72 0.61 -16.54
C GLY A 164 18.98 0.56 -15.02
N ALA A 165 19.08 1.71 -14.37
CA ALA A 165 19.49 1.83 -12.98
C ALA A 165 18.28 1.70 -12.05
N THR A 166 18.29 0.73 -11.14
CA THR A 166 17.39 0.75 -9.98
C THR A 166 17.76 1.97 -9.13
N VAL A 167 16.94 3.03 -9.15
CA VAL A 167 17.19 4.25 -8.37
C VAL A 167 16.99 3.94 -6.89
N ARG A 168 18.05 3.46 -6.24
CA ARG A 168 18.14 3.38 -4.78
C ARG A 168 18.69 4.70 -4.26
N PRO A 169 18.07 5.34 -3.24
CA PRO A 169 18.74 6.38 -2.49
C PRO A 169 20.01 5.79 -1.86
N SER A 170 21.14 6.47 -1.97
CA SER A 170 22.39 6.05 -1.33
C SER A 170 22.19 5.93 0.18
N GLU A 171 22.32 4.73 0.72
CA GLU A 171 22.32 4.49 2.17
C GLU A 171 23.48 5.26 2.82
N SER A 172 23.16 6.22 3.68
CA SER A 172 24.12 6.76 4.64
C SER A 172 24.61 5.62 5.54
N LYS A 173 25.89 5.27 5.46
CA LYS A 173 26.52 4.24 6.28
C LYS A 173 26.45 4.64 7.76
N SER A 174 25.54 4.03 8.53
CA SER A 174 25.62 4.02 9.99
C SER A 174 26.59 2.91 10.45
N PRO A 175 27.47 3.14 11.44
CA PRO A 175 28.39 2.12 11.93
C PRO A 175 27.64 0.96 12.61
N LYS A 176 28.03 -0.28 12.29
CA LYS A 176 27.49 -1.49 12.90
C LYS A 176 27.86 -1.55 14.39
N ALA A 177 26.88 -1.48 15.29
CA ALA A 177 27.05 -1.86 16.68
C ALA A 177 26.99 -3.40 16.80
N GLY A 178 28.09 -4.02 17.21
CA GLY A 178 28.22 -5.47 17.40
C GLY A 178 27.40 -5.97 18.59
N ALA A 179 26.54 -6.95 18.35
CA ALA A 179 25.81 -7.65 19.40
C ALA A 179 26.72 -8.67 20.10
N LYS A 180 27.12 -8.40 21.36
CA LYS A 180 27.69 -9.42 22.25
C LYS A 180 26.57 -10.36 22.71
N LYS A 181 26.69 -11.65 22.36
CA LYS A 181 25.90 -12.74 22.93
C LYS A 181 26.27 -12.91 24.41
N GLN A 182 25.30 -12.88 25.31
CA GLN A 182 25.42 -13.45 26.65
C GLN A 182 24.61 -14.76 26.69
N LYS A 183 25.27 -15.83 27.14
CA LYS A 183 24.76 -17.19 27.26
C LYS A 183 24.36 -17.38 28.73
N ALA A 184 23.11 -17.78 29.00
CA ALA A 184 22.67 -18.16 30.33
C ALA A 184 23.19 -19.57 30.69
N PRO A 185 23.63 -19.85 31.92
CA PRO A 185 23.74 -21.20 32.43
C PRO A 185 22.46 -21.58 33.21
N ASN A 186 21.94 -22.76 32.86
CA ASN A 186 20.83 -23.43 33.50
C ASN A 186 21.32 -24.12 34.79
N SER A 187 20.43 -24.18 35.78
CA SER A 187 20.61 -24.82 37.08
C SER A 187 20.56 -26.35 36.95
N ASP A 188 21.62 -27.04 37.37
CA ASP A 188 21.60 -28.48 37.66
C ASP A 188 21.82 -28.70 39.16
N VAL A 189 20.74 -29.06 39.83
CA VAL A 189 20.73 -29.64 41.18
C VAL A 189 21.12 -31.10 41.04
N LYS A 190 22.23 -31.51 41.66
CA LYS A 190 22.49 -32.91 41.98
C LYS A 190 22.89 -33.06 43.45
N GLU A 191 22.12 -33.92 44.07
CA GLU A 191 22.11 -34.37 45.44
C GLU A 191 23.14 -35.51 45.61
N SER A 192 23.99 -35.45 46.64
CA SER A 192 24.62 -36.63 47.24
C SER A 192 25.29 -36.33 48.59
N ARG A 193 24.68 -36.90 49.63
CA ARG A 193 25.12 -37.27 51.00
C ARG A 193 26.64 -37.42 51.28
N ALA A 194 27.08 -37.01 52.48
CA ALA A 194 27.58 -37.85 53.61
C ALA A 194 28.18 -36.96 54.72
N VAL A 195 27.59 -36.90 55.93
CA VAL A 195 28.04 -37.53 57.20
C VAL A 195 29.43 -37.11 57.71
N SER A 196 29.46 -36.27 58.75
CA SER A 196 30.02 -36.53 60.09
C SER A 196 29.64 -35.39 61.03
#